data_AF-A0A2E5VXE7-F1
#
_entry.id   AF-A0A2E5VXE7-F1
#
_cell.length_a   1.000
_cell.length_b   1.000
_cell.length_c   1.000
_cell.angle_alpha   90.00
_cell.angle_beta   90.00
_cell.angle_gamma   90.00
#
_symmetry.space_group_name_H-M   'P 1'
#
loop_
_entity.id
_entity.type
_entity.pdbx_description
1 polymer ?
#
loop_
_entity_poly.entity_id
_entity_poly.type
_entity_poly.pdbx_seq_one_letter_code
_entity_poly.pdbx_strand_id
1 'polypeptide(L)'
;MKKFPYIFLFFQFCLPQDKGLESFKDQKYQESYSYYLNILKNRKNDISAKYGAGISAFKNDDTEIGMQYLKEASIADNDLIASKAHFNLGNIYKDENKLEESIYHYKKAIELNSLDKDAKINFELVKNMLNQDKESNDGKNTQKDKDNEEQNNQSDKDDGSKKGDEEQNNQSDKDDGSK
;
A
#
# COMPACT_ATOMS: atom_id res chain seq x y z
N MET A 1 56.89 -54.41 4.87
CA MET A 1 55.64 -53.70 5.25
C MET A 1 55.99 -52.24 5.51
N LYS A 2 55.63 -51.31 4.62
CA LYS A 2 55.85 -49.86 4.81
C LYS A 2 54.52 -49.22 5.19
N LYS A 3 54.44 -48.62 6.38
CA LYS A 3 53.26 -47.87 6.85
C LYS A 3 53.38 -46.43 6.33
N PHE A 4 52.42 -45.98 5.54
CA PHE A 4 52.29 -44.57 5.15
C PHE A 4 51.51 -43.82 6.25
N PRO A 5 52.00 -42.68 6.76
CA PRO A 5 51.24 -41.87 7.68
C PRO A 5 50.19 -41.07 6.90
N TYR A 6 48.93 -41.19 7.29
CA TYR A 6 47.85 -40.31 6.81
C TYR A 6 48.02 -38.94 7.47
N ILE A 7 48.39 -37.93 6.69
CA ILE A 7 48.34 -36.52 7.10
C ILE A 7 46.90 -36.06 6.87
N PHE A 8 46.14 -35.92 7.95
CA PHE A 8 44.81 -35.34 7.92
C PHE A 8 44.95 -33.81 7.92
N LEU A 9 44.99 -33.23 6.72
CA LEU A 9 44.98 -31.78 6.53
C LEU A 9 43.56 -31.27 6.83
N PHE A 10 43.30 -30.87 8.06
CA PHE A 10 42.10 -30.11 8.43
C PHE A 10 42.19 -28.73 7.75
N PHE A 11 41.70 -28.66 6.51
CA PHE A 11 41.38 -27.40 5.86
C PHE A 11 40.20 -26.80 6.63
N GLN A 12 40.48 -25.95 7.61
CA GLN A 12 39.44 -25.10 8.18
C GLN A 12 38.92 -24.21 7.07
N PHE A 13 37.73 -24.53 6.55
CA PHE A 13 36.95 -23.64 5.72
C PHE A 13 36.55 -22.43 6.58
N CYS A 14 37.40 -21.40 6.61
CA CYS A 14 36.98 -20.08 7.05
C CYS A 14 36.05 -19.56 5.96
N LEU A 15 34.74 -19.74 6.12
CA LEU A 15 33.77 -19.04 5.30
C LEU A 15 34.07 -17.55 5.45
N PRO A 16 34.18 -16.77 4.35
CA PRO A 16 34.35 -15.33 4.45
C PRO A 16 33.12 -14.75 5.16
N GLN A 17 33.30 -14.37 6.41
CA GLN A 17 32.26 -13.76 7.22
C GLN A 17 32.03 -12.34 6.68
N ASP A 18 30.84 -12.10 6.12
CA ASP A 18 30.44 -10.76 5.69
C ASP A 18 30.21 -9.89 6.93
N LYS A 19 31.25 -9.17 7.34
CA LYS A 19 31.22 -8.31 8.53
C LYS A 19 30.14 -7.23 8.44
N GLY A 20 29.80 -6.75 7.24
CA GLY A 20 28.71 -5.80 7.06
C GLY A 20 27.38 -6.41 7.49
N LEU A 21 27.08 -7.61 6.98
CA LEU A 21 25.85 -8.32 7.34
C LEU A 21 25.82 -8.70 8.83
N GLU A 22 26.96 -9.04 9.42
CA GLU A 22 27.07 -9.28 10.87
C GLU A 22 26.76 -8.02 11.68
N SER A 23 27.43 -6.90 11.39
CA SER A 23 27.14 -5.60 12.03
C SER A 23 25.68 -5.18 11.85
N PHE A 24 25.08 -5.44 10.69
CA PHE A 24 23.66 -5.17 10.45
C PHE A 24 22.74 -5.98 11.37
N LYS A 25 23.01 -7.28 11.53
CA LYS A 25 22.24 -8.17 12.43
C LYS A 25 22.39 -7.77 13.89
N ASP A 26 23.58 -7.29 14.26
CA ASP A 26 23.88 -6.71 15.57
C ASP A 26 23.25 -5.31 15.78
N GLN A 27 22.49 -4.79 14.80
CA GLN A 27 21.89 -3.45 14.80
C GLN A 27 22.92 -2.30 14.83
N LYS A 28 24.18 -2.61 14.51
CA LYS A 28 25.27 -1.63 14.34
C LYS A 28 25.23 -1.10 12.90
N TYR A 29 24.17 -0.39 12.58
CA TYR A 29 23.87 0.02 11.19
C TYR A 29 24.93 0.93 10.59
N GLN A 30 25.48 1.86 11.38
CA GLN A 30 26.58 2.72 10.93
C GLN A 30 27.87 1.94 10.60
N GLU A 31 28.19 0.90 11.37
CA GLU A 31 29.34 0.04 11.10
C GLU A 31 29.12 -0.78 9.82
N SER A 32 27.91 -1.35 9.67
CA SER A 32 27.51 -2.06 8.45
C SER A 32 27.61 -1.16 7.22
N TYR A 33 27.08 0.06 7.31
CA TYR A 33 27.15 1.04 6.23
C TYR A 33 28.60 1.39 5.87
N SER A 34 29.45 1.65 6.88
CA SER A 34 30.87 1.95 6.69
C SER A 34 31.63 0.80 6.02
N TYR A 35 31.30 -0.44 6.36
CA TYR A 35 31.86 -1.63 5.72
C TYR A 35 31.49 -1.69 4.23
N TYR A 36 30.22 -1.51 3.88
CA TYR A 36 29.79 -1.51 2.48
C TYR A 36 30.39 -0.33 1.69
N LEU A 37 30.53 0.85 2.30
CA LEU A 37 31.26 1.97 1.69
C LEU A 37 32.73 1.62 1.41
N ASN A 38 33.39 0.88 2.30
CA ASN A 38 34.76 0.43 2.07
C ASN A 38 34.86 -0.47 0.82
N ILE A 39 33.90 -1.39 0.63
CA ILE A 39 33.82 -2.21 -0.58
C ILE A 39 33.66 -1.33 -1.82
N LEU A 40 32.75 -0.35 -1.77
CA LEU A 40 32.43 0.52 -2.90
C LEU A 40 33.59 1.44 -3.31
N LYS A 41 34.58 1.70 -2.43
CA LYS A 41 35.80 2.46 -2.80
C LYS A 41 36.55 1.81 -3.96
N ASN A 42 36.63 0.49 -3.97
CA ASN A 42 37.38 -0.27 -4.98
C ASN A 42 36.45 -0.92 -6.03
N ARG A 43 35.21 -1.23 -5.65
CA ARG A 43 34.20 -1.84 -6.52
C ARG A 43 32.96 -0.96 -6.62
N LYS A 44 33.09 0.17 -7.30
CA LYS A 44 32.05 1.23 -7.37
C LYS A 44 30.67 0.73 -7.85
N ASN A 45 30.66 -0.31 -8.68
CA ASN A 45 29.44 -0.89 -9.25
C ASN A 45 29.05 -2.23 -8.60
N ASP A 46 29.59 -2.55 -7.41
CA ASP A 46 29.20 -3.76 -6.69
C ASP A 46 27.77 -3.63 -6.16
N ILE A 47 26.84 -4.27 -6.86
CA ILE A 47 25.41 -4.19 -6.57
C ILE A 47 25.03 -4.74 -5.19
N SER A 48 25.77 -5.75 -4.69
CA SER A 48 25.53 -6.35 -3.38
C SER A 48 25.95 -5.38 -2.29
N ALA A 49 27.08 -4.68 -2.49
CA ALA A 49 27.52 -3.64 -1.58
C ALA A 49 26.62 -2.40 -1.63
N LYS A 50 26.10 -2.01 -2.80
CA LYS A 50 25.09 -0.94 -2.89
C LYS A 50 23.81 -1.33 -2.14
N TYR A 51 23.31 -2.55 -2.33
CA TYR A 51 22.15 -3.04 -1.59
C TYR A 51 22.39 -3.03 -0.08
N GLY A 52 23.53 -3.58 0.37
CA GLY A 52 23.94 -3.58 1.78
C GLY A 52 24.07 -2.18 2.36
N ALA A 53 24.70 -1.26 1.63
CA ALA A 53 24.81 0.15 2.01
C ALA A 53 23.43 0.80 2.13
N GLY A 54 22.54 0.54 1.18
CA GLY A 54 21.18 1.10 1.15
C GLY A 54 20.34 0.69 2.35
N ILE A 55 20.28 -0.61 2.67
CA ILE A 55 19.53 -1.08 3.84
C ILE A 55 20.16 -0.60 5.16
N SER A 56 21.49 -0.50 5.22
CA SER A 56 22.20 -0.06 6.43
C SER A 56 22.00 1.41 6.69
N ALA A 57 22.11 2.25 5.65
CA ALA A 57 21.86 3.69 5.75
C ALA A 57 20.40 3.97 6.16
N PHE A 58 19.42 3.30 5.54
CA PHE A 58 18.02 3.46 5.93
C PHE A 58 17.78 3.09 7.40
N LYS A 59 18.37 1.99 7.89
CA LYS A 59 18.26 1.61 9.30
C LYS A 59 19.05 2.52 10.26
N ASN A 60 19.96 3.32 9.74
CA ASN A 60 20.70 4.35 10.45
C ASN A 60 20.02 5.74 10.35
N ASP A 61 18.72 5.79 10.02
CA ASP A 61 17.93 7.01 9.82
C ASP A 61 18.39 7.91 8.64
N ASP A 62 19.34 7.46 7.84
CA ASP A 62 19.82 8.13 6.63
C ASP A 62 18.95 7.74 5.41
N THR A 63 17.63 7.96 5.51
CA THR A 63 16.63 7.47 4.54
C THR A 63 16.93 7.89 3.10
N GLU A 64 17.30 9.15 2.85
CA GLU A 64 17.58 9.65 1.50
C GLU A 64 18.74 8.89 0.83
N ILE A 65 19.83 8.70 1.58
CA ILE A 65 21.00 7.93 1.13
C ILE A 65 20.63 6.46 0.92
N GLY A 66 19.86 5.89 1.85
CA GLY A 66 19.36 4.52 1.76
C GLY A 66 18.56 4.30 0.48
N MET A 67 17.61 5.19 0.18
CA MET A 67 16.82 5.16 -1.04
C MET A 67 17.66 5.31 -2.30
N GLN A 68 18.68 6.18 -2.30
CA GLN A 68 19.57 6.34 -3.45
C GLN A 68 20.25 5.02 -3.82
N TYR A 69 20.91 4.38 -2.84
CA TYR A 69 21.58 3.10 -3.08
C TYR A 69 20.62 1.97 -3.44
N LEU A 70 19.44 1.93 -2.82
CA LEU A 70 18.43 0.92 -3.17
C LEU A 70 17.87 1.13 -4.57
N LYS A 71 17.69 2.38 -5.04
CA LYS A 71 17.31 2.67 -6.43
C LYS A 71 18.36 2.15 -7.41
N GLU A 72 19.64 2.37 -7.13
CA GLU A 72 20.72 1.81 -7.96
C GLU A 72 20.73 0.28 -7.95
N ALA A 73 20.49 -0.37 -6.81
CA ALA A 73 20.40 -1.82 -6.73
C ALA A 73 19.14 -2.40 -7.41
N SER A 74 18.05 -1.62 -7.47
CA SER A 74 16.77 -2.06 -8.05
C SER A 74 16.79 -2.21 -9.57
N ILE A 75 17.75 -1.58 -10.26
CA ILE A 75 17.90 -1.65 -11.73
C ILE A 75 19.02 -2.61 -12.17
N ALA A 76 19.56 -3.41 -11.25
CA ALA A 76 20.62 -4.37 -11.56
C ALA A 76 20.09 -5.58 -12.33
N ASP A 77 20.92 -6.17 -13.21
CA ASP A 77 20.60 -7.42 -13.94
C ASP A 77 20.53 -8.68 -13.05
N ASN A 78 20.55 -8.51 -11.72
CA ASN A 78 20.41 -9.58 -10.75
C ASN A 78 19.02 -9.50 -10.12
N ASP A 79 18.09 -10.31 -10.64
CA ASP A 79 16.68 -10.32 -10.21
C ASP A 79 16.53 -10.52 -8.69
N LEU A 80 17.40 -11.31 -8.06
CA LEU A 80 17.34 -11.54 -6.61
C LEU A 80 17.67 -10.26 -5.82
N ILE A 81 18.69 -9.52 -6.22
CA ILE A 81 19.07 -8.25 -5.57
C ILE A 81 18.07 -7.15 -5.93
N ALA A 82 17.69 -7.06 -7.21
CA ALA A 82 16.71 -6.08 -7.67
C ALA A 82 15.35 -6.26 -6.98
N SER A 83 14.88 -7.50 -6.84
CA SER A 83 13.65 -7.83 -6.10
C SER A 83 13.73 -7.38 -4.64
N LYS A 84 14.82 -7.72 -3.93
CA LYS A 84 15.05 -7.29 -2.55
C LYS A 84 15.14 -5.78 -2.41
N ALA A 85 15.78 -5.10 -3.37
CA ALA A 85 15.88 -3.65 -3.37
C ALA A 85 14.50 -2.99 -3.56
N HIS A 86 13.71 -3.49 -4.51
CA HIS A 86 12.32 -3.09 -4.69
C HIS A 86 11.48 -3.32 -3.43
N PHE A 87 11.60 -4.47 -2.78
CA PHE A 87 10.90 -4.74 -1.51
C PHE A 87 11.25 -3.71 -0.42
N ASN A 88 12.54 -3.38 -0.27
CA ASN A 88 12.98 -2.40 0.72
C ASN A 88 12.52 -0.98 0.37
N LEU A 89 12.55 -0.58 -0.89
CA LEU A 89 11.96 0.69 -1.34
C LEU A 89 10.45 0.74 -1.03
N GLY A 90 9.73 -0.36 -1.24
CA GLY A 90 8.31 -0.47 -0.89
C GLY A 90 8.06 -0.24 0.60
N ASN A 91 8.91 -0.79 1.48
CA ASN A 91 8.84 -0.54 2.92
C ASN A 91 9.08 0.94 3.25
N ILE A 92 10.11 1.55 2.66
CA ILE A 92 10.44 2.97 2.91
C ILE A 92 9.27 3.88 2.47
N TYR A 93 8.73 3.68 1.27
CA TYR A 93 7.60 4.47 0.79
C TYR A 93 6.34 4.27 1.64
N LYS A 94 6.10 3.05 2.15
CA LYS A 94 5.01 2.79 3.09
C LYS A 94 5.21 3.59 4.38
N ASP A 95 6.41 3.56 4.94
CA ASP A 95 6.72 4.27 6.20
C ASP A 95 6.61 5.80 6.03
N GLU A 96 6.82 6.31 4.81
CA GLU A 96 6.55 7.71 4.43
C GLU A 96 5.08 8.02 4.06
N ASN A 97 4.16 7.07 4.22
CA ASN A 97 2.75 7.16 3.80
C ASN A 97 2.53 7.46 2.30
N LYS A 98 3.51 7.12 1.46
CA LYS A 98 3.45 7.20 -0.01
C LYS A 98 3.00 5.85 -0.57
N LEU A 99 1.71 5.57 -0.40
CA LEU A 99 1.15 4.22 -0.56
C LEU A 99 1.18 3.75 -2.02
N GLU A 100 0.96 4.64 -2.99
CA GLU A 100 1.04 4.31 -4.42
C GLU A 100 2.45 3.90 -4.85
N GLU A 101 3.48 4.65 -4.46
CA GLU A 101 4.88 4.31 -4.72
C GLU A 101 5.26 3.00 -4.05
N SER A 102 4.79 2.79 -2.81
CA SER A 102 4.99 1.54 -2.09
C SER A 102 4.40 0.34 -2.84
N ILE A 103 3.17 0.44 -3.33
CA ILE A 103 2.49 -0.57 -4.16
C ILE A 103 3.30 -0.85 -5.44
N TYR A 104 3.77 0.19 -6.13
CA TYR A 104 4.61 0.03 -7.32
C TYR A 104 5.85 -0.82 -7.03
N HIS A 105 6.56 -0.49 -5.94
CA HIS A 105 7.79 -1.17 -5.58
C HIS A 105 7.55 -2.62 -5.12
N TYR A 106 6.53 -2.91 -4.32
CA TYR A 106 6.21 -4.31 -4.01
C TYR A 106 5.79 -5.12 -5.23
N LYS A 107 5.03 -4.53 -6.15
CA LYS A 107 4.66 -5.21 -7.40
C LYS A 107 5.91 -5.59 -8.20
N LYS A 108 6.89 -4.69 -8.31
CA LYS A 108 8.19 -4.99 -8.94
C LYS A 108 8.96 -6.09 -8.23
N ALA A 109 8.97 -6.11 -6.89
CA ALA A 109 9.58 -7.19 -6.13
C ALA A 109 8.95 -8.56 -6.46
N ILE A 110 7.61 -8.63 -6.55
CA ILE A 110 6.85 -9.83 -6.89
C ILE A 110 7.06 -10.27 -8.35
N GLU A 111 7.16 -9.32 -9.28
CA GLU A 111 7.46 -9.60 -10.69
C GLU A 111 8.82 -10.30 -10.85
N LEU A 112 9.84 -9.84 -10.10
CA LEU A 112 11.20 -10.39 -10.12
C LEU A 112 11.35 -11.66 -9.28
N ASN A 113 10.61 -11.78 -8.18
CA ASN A 113 10.60 -12.97 -7.32
C ASN A 113 9.17 -13.32 -6.90
N SER A 114 8.53 -14.16 -7.69
CA SER A 114 7.15 -14.58 -7.46
C SER A 114 6.97 -15.46 -6.20
N LEU A 115 8.06 -15.92 -5.58
CA LEU A 115 8.04 -16.73 -4.35
C LEU A 115 8.20 -15.89 -3.08
N ASP A 116 8.44 -14.59 -3.20
CA ASP A 116 8.53 -13.68 -2.05
C ASP A 116 7.14 -13.49 -1.41
N LYS A 117 6.91 -14.19 -0.28
CA LYS A 117 5.66 -14.10 0.47
C LYS A 117 5.52 -12.78 1.21
N ASP A 118 6.63 -12.22 1.69
CA ASP A 118 6.64 -10.98 2.46
C ASP A 118 6.25 -9.82 1.55
N ALA A 119 6.76 -9.79 0.32
CA ALA A 119 6.36 -8.80 -0.68
C ALA A 119 4.85 -8.85 -0.99
N LYS A 120 4.27 -10.05 -1.13
CA LYS A 120 2.82 -10.22 -1.36
C LYS A 120 1.98 -9.75 -0.17
N ILE A 121 2.38 -10.11 1.04
CA ILE A 121 1.68 -9.70 2.27
C ILE A 121 1.72 -8.18 2.41
N ASN A 122 2.89 -7.57 2.24
CA ASN A 122 3.04 -6.12 2.33
C ASN A 122 2.30 -5.38 1.21
N PHE A 123 2.28 -5.92 -0.02
CA PHE A 123 1.49 -5.37 -1.11
C PHE A 123 0.01 -5.30 -0.77
N GLU A 124 -0.58 -6.40 -0.27
CA GLU A 124 -2.00 -6.42 0.10
C GLU A 124 -2.29 -5.50 1.31
N LEU A 125 -1.37 -5.44 2.29
CA LEU A 125 -1.48 -4.53 3.42
C LEU A 125 -1.58 -3.07 2.94
N VAL A 126 -0.64 -2.63 2.10
CA VAL A 126 -0.59 -1.23 1.63
C VAL A 126 -1.77 -0.92 0.71
N LYS A 127 -2.22 -1.87 -0.11
CA LYS A 127 -3.42 -1.71 -0.93
C LYS A 127 -4.67 -1.47 -0.07
N ASN A 128 -4.80 -2.17 1.06
CA ASN A 128 -5.90 -1.95 2.00
C ASN A 128 -5.80 -0.59 2.69
N MET A 129 -4.59 -0.16 3.10
CA MET A 129 -4.35 1.19 3.64
C MET A 129 -4.79 2.26 2.64
N LEU A 130 -4.42 2.12 1.36
CA LEU A 130 -4.77 3.09 0.32
C LEU A 130 -6.29 3.18 0.09
N ASN A 131 -7.02 2.07 0.19
CA ASN A 131 -8.47 2.08 0.07
C ASN A 131 -9.13 2.80 1.26
N GLN A 132 -8.63 2.54 2.48
CA GLN A 132 -9.12 3.23 3.69
C GLN A 132 -8.87 4.73 3.64
N ASP A 133 -7.71 5.16 3.12
CA ASP A 133 -7.39 6.57 2.94
C ASP A 133 -8.33 7.25 1.93
N LYS A 134 -8.75 6.55 0.87
CA LYS A 134 -9.71 7.07 -0.11
C LYS A 134 -11.11 7.20 0.48
N GLU A 135 -11.61 6.16 1.15
CA GLU A 135 -12.93 6.18 1.80
C GLU A 135 -13.03 7.27 2.89
N SER A 136 -11.95 7.46 3.66
CA SER A 136 -11.86 8.50 4.70
C SER A 136 -11.87 9.93 4.12
N ASN A 137 -11.36 10.11 2.91
CA ASN A 137 -11.34 11.41 2.24
C ASN A 137 -12.63 11.70 1.46
N ASP A 138 -13.29 10.68 0.91
CA ASP A 138 -14.60 10.84 0.26
C ASP A 138 -15.74 11.11 1.26
N GLY A 139 -15.67 10.52 2.47
CA GLY A 139 -16.65 10.77 3.55
C GLY A 139 -16.63 12.19 4.13
N LYS A 140 -15.56 12.98 3.92
CA LYS A 140 -15.48 14.38 4.37
C LYS A 140 -16.14 15.37 3.42
N ASN A 141 -16.50 14.97 2.20
CA ASN A 141 -17.12 15.86 1.21
C ASN A 141 -18.66 15.70 1.09
N THR A 142 -19.30 14.91 1.97
CA THR A 142 -20.75 14.68 1.92
C THR A 142 -21.51 15.25 3.13
N GLN A 143 -20.84 15.93 4.05
CA GLN A 143 -21.44 16.43 5.29
C GLN A 143 -21.59 17.97 5.33
N LYS A 144 -21.66 18.61 4.16
CA LYS A 144 -21.98 20.04 4.03
C LYS A 144 -23.26 20.35 3.24
N ASP A 145 -23.91 19.34 2.67
CA ASP A 145 -25.10 19.51 1.82
C ASP A 145 -26.39 18.89 2.41
N LYS A 146 -26.40 18.46 3.69
CA LYS A 146 -27.58 17.83 4.32
C LYS A 146 -28.35 18.69 5.33
N ASP A 147 -27.96 19.95 5.54
CA ASP A 147 -28.64 20.83 6.51
C ASP A 147 -29.66 21.80 5.86
N ASN A 148 -30.08 21.59 4.61
CA ASN A 148 -30.99 22.53 3.92
C ASN A 148 -32.25 21.92 3.25
N GLU A 149 -32.64 20.68 3.58
CA GLU A 149 -33.86 20.07 3.01
C GLU A 149 -34.79 19.43 4.07
N GLU A 150 -34.85 19.96 5.30
CA GLU A 150 -35.89 19.58 6.27
C GLU A 150 -36.78 20.77 6.67
N GLN A 151 -37.30 21.53 5.70
CA GLN A 151 -38.52 22.34 5.90
C GLN A 151 -39.31 22.50 4.59
N ASN A 152 -39.87 21.41 4.05
CA ASN A 152 -41.21 21.46 3.45
C ASN A 152 -41.64 20.07 3.02
N ASN A 153 -42.60 19.49 3.74
CA ASN A 153 -43.78 18.82 3.17
C ASN A 153 -44.50 18.06 4.27
N GLN A 154 -45.45 18.73 4.92
CA GLN A 154 -46.49 18.03 5.66
C GLN A 154 -47.80 18.80 5.60
N SER A 155 -48.48 18.63 4.47
CA SER A 155 -49.93 18.74 4.37
C SER A 155 -50.32 18.12 3.04
N ASP A 156 -50.81 16.88 3.07
CA ASP A 156 -52.06 16.52 2.37
C ASP A 156 -52.46 15.07 2.62
N LYS A 157 -53.77 14.92 2.86
CA LYS A 157 -54.63 13.71 2.96
C LYS A 157 -54.65 13.10 4.37
N ASP A 158 -55.80 13.09 5.05
CA ASP A 158 -57.04 12.40 4.68
C ASP A 158 -58.22 12.92 5.52
N ASP A 159 -59.41 13.06 4.94
CA ASP A 159 -60.62 12.38 5.45
C ASP A 159 -61.77 12.58 4.44
N GLY A 160 -62.49 11.50 4.14
CA GLY A 160 -63.64 11.50 3.27
C GLY A 160 -64.87 11.02 4.02
N SER A 161 -66.02 11.68 3.79
CA SER A 161 -67.36 11.07 3.61
C SER A 161 -68.48 12.10 3.82
N LYS A 162 -69.31 12.34 2.78
CA LYS A 162 -70.77 12.02 2.76
C LYS A 162 -71.51 12.62 1.53
N LYS A 163 -72.09 11.67 0.77
CA LYS A 163 -73.28 11.61 -0.13
C LYS A 163 -74.28 12.78 -0.27
N GLY A 164 -74.87 12.83 -1.48
CA GLY A 164 -76.29 13.15 -1.78
C GLY A 164 -76.44 14.18 -2.91
N ASP A 165 -76.51 13.77 -4.19
CA ASP A 165 -77.72 13.48 -4.99
C ASP A 165 -78.52 14.73 -5.42
N GLU A 166 -78.43 15.13 -6.69
CA GLU A 166 -79.55 15.75 -7.44
C GLU A 166 -79.46 15.35 -8.94
N GLU A 167 -80.33 14.40 -9.32
CA GLU A 167 -80.70 14.09 -10.70
C GLU A 167 -81.84 15.01 -11.16
N GLN A 168 -81.80 15.40 -12.43
CA GLN A 168 -82.89 16.06 -13.13
C GLN A 168 -84.05 15.09 -13.40
N ASN A 169 -85.30 15.53 -13.20
CA ASN A 169 -86.42 14.97 -13.97
C ASN A 169 -87.54 15.99 -14.22
N ASN A 170 -88.07 15.94 -15.44
CA ASN A 170 -89.15 16.73 -16.00
C ASN A 170 -90.50 16.46 -15.32
N GLN A 171 -91.37 17.46 -15.24
CA GLN A 171 -92.78 17.26 -15.62
C GLN A 171 -93.55 18.56 -15.90
N SER A 172 -94.31 18.46 -16.98
CA SER A 172 -95.21 19.41 -17.62
C SER A 172 -96.52 19.61 -16.86
N ASP A 173 -97.17 20.72 -17.21
CA ASP A 173 -98.61 21.00 -17.26
C ASP A 173 -99.40 21.08 -15.95
N LYS A 174 -99.90 22.30 -15.70
CA LYS A 174 -101.34 22.53 -15.50
C LYS A 174 -101.74 23.95 -15.90
N ASP A 175 -102.46 23.96 -17.00
CA ASP A 175 -103.44 24.92 -17.48
C ASP A 175 -104.46 25.29 -16.37
N ASP A 176 -104.73 26.57 -16.16
CA ASP A 176 -106.09 27.06 -15.86
C ASP A 176 -106.20 28.55 -16.22
N GLY A 177 -107.21 28.86 -17.02
CA GLY A 177 -107.54 30.20 -17.47
C GLY A 177 -108.57 30.90 -16.59
N SER A 178 -108.94 32.09 -17.03
CA SER A 178 -110.11 32.88 -16.60
C SER A 178 -109.94 33.76 -15.35
N LYS A 179 -109.60 35.03 -15.58
CA LYS A 179 -110.59 36.12 -15.60
C LYS A 179 -109.99 37.42 -16.14
#